data_AF-A0A2M7RIH9-F1
#
_entry.id   AF-A0A2M7RIH9-F1
#
_cell.length_a   1.000
_cell.length_b   1.000
_cell.length_c   1.000
_cell.angle_alpha   90.00
_cell.angle_beta   90.00
_cell.angle_gamma   90.00
#
_symmetry.space_group_name_H-M   'P 1'
#
loop_
_entity.id
_entity.type
_entity.pdbx_description
1 polymer ?
#
loop_
_entity_poly.entity_id
_entity_poly.type
_entity_poly.pdbx_seq_one_letter_code
_entity_poly.pdbx_strand_id
1 'polypeptide(L)'
;MKIINQPISQAELEKLAEDSFGDMVKGVVDIEKGKMALGGELHADAEALLLENGSNQQNLWGINILPQKSKEDRIEFTSLINIRPSQGYRSMEIEDKEIKEKIKKIVDGLIN
;
A
#
# COMPACT_ATOMS: atom_id res chain seq x y z
N MET A 1 -8.62 -9.47 -2.49
CA MET A 1 -7.49 -9.04 -1.62
C MET A 1 -6.39 -10.09 -1.64
N LYS A 2 -5.12 -9.66 -1.61
CA LYS A 2 -3.97 -10.58 -1.61
C LYS A 2 -2.77 -9.95 -0.90
N ILE A 3 -2.01 -10.76 -0.15
CA ILE A 3 -0.68 -10.39 0.34
C ILE A 3 0.34 -10.63 -0.77
N ILE A 4 1.12 -9.60 -1.08
CA ILE A 4 2.20 -9.58 -2.05
C ILE A 4 3.54 -9.57 -1.28
N ASN A 5 4.24 -10.69 -1.31
CA ASN A 5 5.58 -10.88 -0.75
C ASN A 5 6.56 -11.45 -1.78
N GLN A 6 6.11 -11.59 -3.02
CA GLN A 6 6.86 -11.94 -4.22
C GLN A 6 6.41 -11.02 -5.34
N PRO A 7 7.27 -10.69 -6.31
CA PRO A 7 6.89 -9.80 -7.40
C PRO A 7 5.68 -10.32 -8.20
N ILE A 8 4.73 -9.44 -8.45
CA ILE A 8 3.61 -9.66 -9.37
C ILE A 8 3.85 -8.92 -10.69
N SER A 9 3.18 -9.35 -11.76
CA SER A 9 3.24 -8.64 -13.03
C SER A 9 2.35 -7.39 -13.00
N GLN A 10 2.69 -6.42 -13.84
CA GLN A 10 1.80 -5.29 -14.14
C GLN A 10 0.37 -5.74 -14.52
N ALA A 11 0.21 -6.81 -15.30
CA ALA A 11 -1.11 -7.34 -15.67
C ALA A 11 -1.90 -7.90 -14.47
N GLU A 12 -1.22 -8.51 -13.49
CA GLU A 12 -1.87 -8.96 -12.26
C GLU A 12 -2.31 -7.76 -11.39
N LEU A 13 -1.49 -6.71 -11.33
CA LEU A 13 -1.86 -5.47 -10.66
C LEU A 13 -3.09 -4.80 -11.32
N GLU A 14 -3.13 -4.74 -12.65
CA GLU A 14 -4.26 -4.20 -13.41
C GLU A 14 -5.55 -4.97 -13.12
N LYS A 15 -5.47 -6.31 -13.11
CA LYS A 15 -6.61 -7.15 -12.74
C LYS A 15 -7.11 -6.86 -11.32
N LEU A 16 -6.21 -6.64 -10.36
CA LEU A 16 -6.60 -6.27 -9.00
C LEU A 16 -7.30 -4.90 -8.94
N ALA A 17 -6.92 -3.97 -9.81
CA ALA A 17 -7.59 -2.68 -9.92
C ALA A 17 -8.98 -2.82 -10.56
N GLU A 18 -9.12 -3.60 -11.65
CA GLU A 18 -10.40 -3.91 -12.28
C GLU A 18 -11.40 -4.55 -11.31
N ASP A 19 -10.94 -5.50 -10.48
CA ASP A 19 -11.74 -6.16 -9.44
C ASP A 19 -12.09 -5.24 -8.25
N SER A 20 -11.53 -4.03 -8.19
CA SER A 20 -11.68 -3.08 -7.07
C SER A 20 -12.29 -1.73 -7.50
N PHE A 21 -11.47 -0.76 -7.90
CA PHE A 21 -11.89 0.62 -8.20
C PHE A 21 -11.71 0.98 -9.69
N GLY A 22 -11.48 0.00 -10.55
CA GLY A 22 -11.27 0.17 -11.99
C GLY A 22 -9.83 0.53 -12.33
N ASP A 23 -9.41 1.76 -12.03
CA ASP A 23 -8.10 2.31 -12.41
C ASP A 23 -7.11 2.40 -11.23
N MET A 24 -7.53 1.95 -10.06
CA MET A 24 -6.80 2.09 -8.82
C MET A 24 -6.99 0.85 -7.94
N VAL A 25 -5.92 0.48 -7.24
CA VAL A 25 -5.99 -0.52 -6.16
C VAL A 25 -5.55 0.11 -4.85
N LYS A 26 -6.37 -0.05 -3.81
CA LYS A 26 -5.98 0.31 -2.44
C LYS A 26 -4.99 -0.70 -1.90
N GLY A 27 -4.03 -0.25 -1.11
CA GLY A 27 -3.04 -1.13 -0.52
C GLY A 27 -2.48 -0.65 0.80
N VAL A 28 -1.91 -1.57 1.55
CA VAL A 28 -1.16 -1.26 2.77
C VAL A 28 0.21 -1.91 2.66
N VAL A 29 1.26 -1.14 2.96
CA VAL A 29 2.65 -1.58 2.91
C VAL A 29 3.17 -1.77 4.32
N ASP A 30 3.80 -2.92 4.57
CA ASP A 30 4.60 -3.16 5.76
C ASP A 30 6.06 -2.79 5.46
N ILE A 31 6.49 -1.64 5.97
CA ILE A 31 7.84 -1.11 5.73
C ILE A 31 8.94 -1.84 6.51
N GLU A 32 8.58 -2.62 7.53
CA GLU A 32 9.53 -3.44 8.29
C GLU A 32 9.77 -4.78 7.59
N LYS A 33 8.69 -5.41 7.09
CA LYS A 33 8.76 -6.75 6.48
C LYS A 33 8.90 -6.76 4.97
N GLY A 34 8.80 -5.61 4.31
CA GLY A 34 8.97 -5.51 2.85
C GLY A 34 7.89 -6.24 2.05
N LYS A 35 6.67 -6.28 2.56
CA LYS A 35 5.50 -6.88 1.91
C LYS A 35 4.35 -5.89 1.87
N MET A 36 3.35 -6.14 1.03
CA MET A 36 2.14 -5.32 0.98
C MET A 36 0.88 -6.18 0.86
N ALA A 37 -0.27 -5.64 1.22
CA ALA A 37 -1.57 -6.21 0.89
C ALA A 37 -2.27 -5.28 -0.10
N LEU A 38 -2.85 -5.85 -1.16
CA LEU A 38 -3.55 -5.13 -2.22
C LEU A 38 -5.01 -5.58 -2.35
N GLY A 39 -5.87 -4.63 -2.67
CA GLY A 39 -7.31 -4.79 -2.84
C GLY A 39 -8.10 -4.60 -1.54
N GLY A 40 -9.39 -4.86 -1.60
CA GLY A 40 -10.33 -4.64 -0.48
C GLY A 40 -11.16 -3.38 -0.71
N GLU A 41 -12.23 -3.21 0.05
CA GLU A 41 -13.09 -2.02 -0.08
C GLU A 41 -12.43 -0.83 0.62
N LEU A 42 -11.76 -1.07 1.73
CA LEU A 42 -11.09 -0.08 2.57
C LEU A 42 -9.63 -0.46 2.80
N HIS A 43 -8.76 0.54 3.01
CA HIS A 43 -7.37 0.29 3.45
C HIS A 43 -7.32 -0.48 4.78
N ALA A 44 -8.34 -0.34 5.63
CA ALA A 44 -8.47 -1.09 6.87
C ALA A 44 -8.57 -2.61 6.65
N ASP A 45 -9.14 -3.07 5.53
CA ASP A 45 -9.23 -4.51 5.23
C ASP A 45 -7.82 -5.08 4.94
N ALA A 46 -7.04 -4.34 4.15
CA ALA A 46 -5.65 -4.68 3.85
C ALA A 46 -4.73 -4.55 5.09
N GLU A 47 -4.98 -3.56 5.96
CA GLU A 47 -4.29 -3.41 7.25
C GLU A 47 -4.57 -4.62 8.15
N ALA A 48 -5.85 -4.98 8.34
CA ALA A 48 -6.25 -6.12 9.14
C ALA A 48 -5.61 -7.42 8.65
N LEU A 49 -5.61 -7.65 7.33
CA LEU A 49 -4.98 -8.82 6.72
C LEU A 49 -3.47 -8.90 7.05
N LEU A 50 -2.75 -7.77 7.04
CA LEU A 50 -1.34 -7.75 7.40
C LEU A 50 -1.12 -7.99 8.89
N LEU A 51 -1.95 -7.40 9.76
CA LEU A 51 -1.91 -7.60 11.21
C LEU A 51 -2.13 -9.08 11.58
N GLU A 52 -3.14 -9.73 10.98
CA GLU A 52 -3.41 -11.16 11.13
C GLU A 52 -2.22 -12.02 10.66
N ASN A 53 -1.45 -11.52 9.70
CA ASN A 53 -0.23 -12.14 9.19
C ASN A 53 1.05 -11.60 9.86
N GLY A 54 0.91 -11.17 11.11
CA GLY A 54 1.98 -10.86 12.05
C GLY A 54 2.68 -9.52 11.85
N SER A 55 2.18 -8.65 10.99
CA SER A 55 2.72 -7.28 10.84
C SER A 55 2.40 -6.43 12.07
N ASN A 56 3.21 -5.40 12.31
CA ASN A 56 3.01 -4.45 13.41
C ASN A 56 2.35 -3.18 12.88
N GLN A 57 1.27 -2.69 13.52
CA GLN A 57 0.53 -1.52 13.06
C GLN A 57 1.39 -0.27 12.83
N GLN A 58 2.40 -0.05 13.68
CA GLN A 58 3.34 1.08 13.56
C GLN A 58 4.14 1.08 12.24
N ASN A 59 4.25 -0.07 11.58
CA ASN A 59 4.99 -0.26 10.34
C ASN A 59 4.07 -0.35 9.11
N LEU A 60 2.75 -0.22 9.30
CA LEU A 60 1.77 -0.28 8.22
C LEU A 60 1.44 1.12 7.69
N TRP A 61 1.39 1.25 6.37
CA TRP A 61 1.13 2.52 5.69
C TRP A 61 0.19 2.33 4.51
N GLY A 62 -0.93 3.05 4.52
CA GLY A 62 -1.93 3.00 3.47
C GLY A 62 -1.51 3.82 2.26
N ILE A 63 -1.68 3.24 1.08
CA ILE A 63 -1.40 3.83 -0.23
C ILE A 63 -2.49 3.49 -1.24
N ASN A 64 -2.53 4.23 -2.34
CA ASN A 64 -3.19 3.78 -3.55
C ASN A 64 -2.15 3.54 -4.65
N ILE A 65 -2.39 2.57 -5.50
CA ILE A 65 -1.58 2.30 -6.68
C ILE A 65 -2.47 2.48 -7.91
N LEU A 66 -2.02 3.33 -8.84
CA LEU A 66 -2.65 3.55 -10.14
C LEU A 66 -1.86 2.81 -11.21
N PRO A 67 -2.31 1.62 -11.66
CA PRO A 67 -1.50 0.78 -12.53
C PRO A 67 -1.18 1.44 -13.87
N GLN A 68 -2.06 2.31 -14.36
CA GLN A 68 -1.93 3.00 -15.65
C GLN A 68 -0.95 4.18 -15.62
N LYS A 69 -0.42 4.56 -14.46
CA LYS A 69 0.57 5.64 -14.32
C LYS A 69 2.00 5.12 -14.37
N SER A 70 2.94 6.04 -14.64
CA SER A 70 4.38 5.79 -14.58
C SER A 70 4.82 5.30 -13.19
N LYS A 71 5.98 4.65 -13.09
CA LYS A 71 6.53 4.22 -11.78
C LYS A 71 6.75 5.40 -10.83
N GLU A 72 7.00 6.57 -11.37
CA GLU A 72 7.21 7.82 -10.64
C GLU A 72 5.91 8.34 -10.00
N ASP A 73 4.77 8.19 -10.69
CA ASP A 73 3.50 8.83 -10.33
C ASP A 73 2.40 7.85 -9.90
N ARG A 74 2.67 6.54 -9.94
CA ARG A 74 1.66 5.50 -9.65
C ARG A 74 1.29 5.35 -8.18
N ILE A 75 2.07 5.87 -7.25
CA ILE A 75 1.83 5.71 -5.81
C ILE A 75 1.24 7.01 -5.25
N GLU A 76 0.03 6.91 -4.71
CA GLU A 76 -0.55 7.96 -3.86
C GLU A 76 -0.39 7.57 -2.40
N PHE A 77 0.13 8.49 -1.60
CA PHE A 77 0.42 8.25 -0.19
C PHE A 77 -0.69 8.72 0.74
N THR A 78 -1.91 8.82 0.22
CA THR A 78 -3.08 9.28 0.98
C THR A 78 -3.95 8.10 1.40
N SER A 79 -4.19 7.95 2.70
CA SER A 79 -5.14 6.97 3.25
C SER A 79 -5.64 7.39 4.63
N LEU A 80 -6.88 7.01 4.97
CA LEU A 80 -7.45 7.26 6.29
C LEU A 80 -6.67 6.57 7.42
N ILE A 81 -6.12 5.38 7.18
CA ILE A 81 -5.36 4.64 8.21
C ILE A 81 -4.04 5.32 8.58
N ASN A 82 -3.58 6.28 7.76
CA ASN A 82 -2.36 7.03 8.03
C ASN A 82 -2.55 8.05 9.15
N ILE A 83 -3.80 8.45 9.47
CA ILE A 83 -4.11 9.33 10.60
C ILE A 83 -3.94 8.54 11.90
N ARG A 84 -2.81 8.75 12.58
CA ARG A 84 -2.43 8.09 13.85
C ARG A 84 -1.94 9.12 14.87
N PRO A 85 -2.86 9.85 15.53
CA PRO A 85 -2.48 10.94 16.44
C PRO A 85 -1.60 10.48 17.62
N SER A 86 -1.78 9.24 18.07
CA SER A 86 -0.95 8.61 19.13
C SER A 86 0.51 8.44 18.73
N GLN A 87 0.80 8.38 17.42
CA GLN A 87 2.15 8.29 16.84
C GLN A 87 2.62 9.62 16.25
N GLY A 88 1.84 10.69 16.41
CA GLY A 88 2.16 12.03 15.90
C GLY A 88 1.67 12.33 14.48
N TYR A 89 1.15 11.34 13.75
CA TYR A 89 0.64 11.52 12.38
C TYR A 89 -0.82 11.98 12.40
N ARG A 90 -1.11 13.17 11.86
CA ARG A 90 -2.46 13.76 11.86
C ARG A 90 -3.04 14.00 10.47
N SER A 91 -2.31 13.59 9.43
CA SER A 91 -2.69 13.73 8.02
C SER A 91 -2.98 12.37 7.42
N MET A 92 -3.84 12.34 6.40
CA MET A 92 -4.01 11.15 5.55
C MET A 92 -2.80 10.94 4.65
N GLU A 93 -2.15 12.04 4.26
CA GLU A 93 -0.95 12.02 3.45
C GLU A 93 0.24 11.65 4.33
N ILE A 94 1.05 10.70 3.87
CA ILE A 94 2.34 10.44 4.49
C ILE A 94 3.22 11.64 4.15
N GLU A 95 3.73 12.36 5.14
CA GLU A 95 4.60 13.54 4.88
C GLU A 95 6.08 13.21 5.01
N ASP A 96 6.39 12.14 5.76
CA ASP A 96 7.75 11.69 6.01
C ASP A 96 8.39 11.12 4.73
N LYS A 97 9.49 11.76 4.30
CA LYS A 97 10.21 11.39 3.08
C LYS A 97 10.87 10.01 3.17
N GLU A 98 11.41 9.64 4.33
CA GLU A 98 12.05 8.34 4.50
C GLU A 98 11.03 7.20 4.38
N ILE A 99 9.82 7.43 4.90
CA ILE A 99 8.71 6.47 4.78
C ILE A 99 8.26 6.35 3.33
N LYS A 100 8.09 7.47 2.60
CA LYS A 100 7.77 7.43 1.17
C LYS A 100 8.81 6.67 0.36
N GLU A 101 10.09 6.89 0.61
CA GLU A 101 11.18 6.21 -0.08
C GLU A 101 11.19 4.70 0.19
N LYS A 102 10.97 4.28 1.44
CA LYS A 102 10.84 2.86 1.80
C LYS A 102 9.67 2.21 1.08
N ILE A 103 8.49 2.85 1.10
CA ILE A 103 7.30 2.38 0.40
C ILE A 103 7.58 2.23 -1.09
N LYS A 104 8.14 3.27 -1.73
CA LYS A 104 8.46 3.25 -3.16
C LYS A 104 9.37 2.07 -3.50
N LYS A 105 10.45 1.87 -2.73
CA LYS A 105 11.37 0.75 -2.93
C LYS A 105 10.69 -0.62 -2.82
N ILE A 106 9.78 -0.78 -1.86
CA ILE A 106 9.03 -2.04 -1.67
C ILE A 106 8.07 -2.26 -2.84
N VAL A 107 7.27 -1.27 -3.20
CA VAL A 107 6.31 -1.35 -4.30
C VAL A 107 7.02 -1.61 -5.63
N ASP A 108 8.12 -0.91 -5.91
CA ASP A 108 8.91 -1.10 -7.13
C ASP A 108 9.61 -2.46 -7.17
N GLY A 109 9.94 -3.04 -6.02
CA GLY A 109 10.50 -4.39 -5.94
C GLY A 109 9.46 -5.52 -6.04
N LEU A 110 8.17 -5.21 -5.83
CA LEU A 110 7.08 -6.19 -5.83
C LEU A 110 6.20 -6.11 -7.08
N ILE A 111 6.47 -5.19 -8.01
CA ILE A 111 5.71 -5.03 -9.25
C ILE A 111 6.66 -4.94 -10.43
N ASN A 112 6.66 -5.99 -11.26
CA ASN A 112 7.51 -6.18 -12.44
C ASN A 112 6.88 -5.62 -13.72
#